data_AF-A0A7V5DWF2-F1
#
_entry.id   AF-A0A7V5DWF2-F1
#
_cell.length_a   1.000
_cell.length_b   1.000
_cell.length_c   1.000
_cell.angle_alpha   90.00
_cell.angle_beta   90.00
_cell.angle_gamma   90.00
#
_symmetry.space_group_name_H-M   'P 1'
#
loop_
_entity.id
_entity.type
_entity.pdbx_description
1 polymer ?
#
loop_
_entity_poly.entity_id
_entity_poly.type
_entity_poly.pdbx_seq_one_letter_code
_entity_poly.pdbx_strand_id
1 'polypeptide(L)' 'MKRIVVAFVCLLAVAGLVLAGGAKEQGAAKAAPKKLTVNIASTFPPDSPQDKGLNKFKELVTQRAGGRIEV' A
#
# COMPACT_ATOMS: atom_id res chain seq x y z
N MET A 1 27.71 35.58 25.12
CA MET A 1 26.40 34.96 25.42
C MET A 1 25.42 35.01 24.24
N LYS A 2 25.10 36.18 23.64
CA LYS A 2 24.15 36.28 22.50
C LYS A 2 24.51 35.38 21.30
N ARG A 3 25.80 35.26 20.94
CA ARG A 3 26.26 34.41 19.82
C ARG A 3 26.08 32.91 20.07
N ILE A 4 26.17 32.47 21.33
CA ILE A 4 26.03 31.06 21.73
C ILE A 4 24.56 30.65 21.68
N VAL A 5 23.65 31.54 22.11
CA VAL A 5 22.20 31.31 22.03
C VAL A 5 21.76 31.19 20.57
N VAL A 6 22.27 32.05 19.69
CA VAL A 6 21.96 32.00 18.24
C VAL A 6 22.46 30.70 17.61
N ALA A 7 23.67 30.24 17.96
CA ALA A 7 24.20 28.97 17.48
C ALA A 7 23.35 27.76 17.93
N PHE A 8 22.86 27.79 19.18
CA PHE A 8 22.01 26.73 19.73
C PHE A 8 20.63 26.67 19.06
N VAL A 9 20.04 27.84 18.75
CA VAL A 9 18.75 27.92 18.05
C VAL A 9 18.87 27.44 16.60
N CYS A 10 19.96 27.79 15.90
CA CYS A 10 20.21 27.27 14.56
C CYS A 10 20.39 25.74 14.55
N LEU A 11 21.08 25.19 15.55
CA LEU A 11 21.29 23.74 15.66
C LEU A 11 19.95 22.99 15.88
N LEU A 12 19.06 23.54 16.72
CA LEU A 12 17.73 22.98 16.96
C LEU A 12 16.81 23.07 15.73
N ALA A 13 16.89 24.16 14.96
CA ALA A 13 16.12 24.32 13.72
C ALA A 13 16.52 23.31 12.64
N VAL A 14 17.83 23.03 12.50
CA VAL A 14 18.33 22.01 11.57
C VAL A 14 17.91 20.61 12.02
N ALA A 15 17.98 20.32 13.33
CA ALA A 15 17.50 19.05 13.88
C ALA A 15 16.00 18.84 13.62
N GLY A 16 15.18 19.89 13.74
CA GLY A 16 13.74 19.84 13.43
C GLY A 16 13.43 19.55 11.96
N LEU A 17 14.23 20.08 11.03
CA LEU A 17 14.09 19.80 9.59
C LEU A 17 14.49 18.36 9.22
N VAL A 18 15.51 17.81 9.87
CA VAL A 18 15.96 16.41 9.63
C VAL A 18 14.97 15.41 10.23
N LEU A 19 14.30 15.74 11.35
CA LEU A 19 13.32 14.87 12.00
C LEU A 19 11.90 14.97 11.41
N ALA A 20 11.54 16.12 10.82
CA ALA A 20 10.25 16.33 10.14
C ALA A 20 10.21 15.75 8.71
N GLY A 21 11.35 15.35 8.16
CA GLY A 21 11.44 14.41 7.05
C GLY A 21 11.07 13.02 7.54
N GLY A 22 9.77 12.82 7.77
CA GLY A 22 9.19 11.69 8.49
C GLY A 22 9.76 10.34 8.08
N ALA A 23 9.72 9.41 9.03
CA ALA A 23 9.94 7.99 8.88
C ALA A 23 9.64 7.47 7.46
N LYS A 24 10.62 7.61 6.56
CA LYS A 24 10.79 6.70 5.45
C LYS A 24 11.29 5.46 6.13
N GLU A 25 10.34 4.60 6.49
CA GLU A 25 10.61 3.18 6.67
C GLU A 25 11.63 2.81 5.60
N GLN A 26 12.79 2.34 6.06
CA GLN A 26 13.81 1.80 5.20
C GLN A 26 13.11 0.85 4.25
N GLY A 27 13.03 1.26 2.99
CA GLY A 27 12.43 0.46 1.94
C GLY A 27 13.25 -0.80 1.84
N ALA A 28 12.81 -1.86 2.55
CA ALA A 28 12.98 -3.21 2.09
C ALA A 28 12.62 -3.17 0.61
N ALA A 29 13.61 -3.46 -0.24
CA ALA A 29 13.48 -3.43 -1.69
C ALA A 29 12.09 -3.90 -2.08
N LYS A 30 11.27 -3.00 -2.64
CA LYS A 30 9.89 -3.25 -3.01
C LYS A 30 9.90 -4.40 -4.00
N ALA A 31 9.75 -5.63 -3.50
CA ALA A 31 9.53 -6.80 -4.31
C ALA A 31 8.35 -6.45 -5.21
N ALA A 32 8.53 -6.62 -6.52
CA ALA A 32 7.46 -6.41 -7.48
C ALA A 32 6.18 -7.07 -6.93
N PRO A 33 5.03 -6.37 -6.93
CA PRO A 33 3.83 -6.87 -6.29
C PRO A 33 3.51 -8.25 -6.85
N LYS A 34 3.68 -9.29 -6.04
CA LYS A 34 3.43 -10.67 -6.46
C LYS A 34 1.95 -10.78 -6.76
N LYS A 35 1.61 -11.07 -8.01
CA LYS A 35 0.24 -11.35 -8.43
C LYS A 35 -0.22 -12.61 -7.69
N LEU A 36 -1.27 -12.48 -6.88
CA LEU A 36 -1.87 -13.58 -6.13
C LEU A 36 -3.02 -14.15 -6.97
N THR A 37 -2.90 -15.43 -7.34
CA THR A 37 -4.00 -16.16 -7.99
C THR A 37 -4.74 -16.99 -6.95
N VAL A 38 -6.05 -16.80 -6.87
CA VAL A 38 -6.96 -17.50 -5.96
C VAL A 38 -7.88 -18.37 -6.80
N ASN A 39 -7.83 -19.69 -6.66
CA ASN A 39 -8.74 -20.58 -7.39
C ASN A 39 -9.99 -20.85 -6.56
N ILE A 40 -11.16 -20.42 -7.05
CA ILE A 40 -12.46 -20.72 -6.42
C ILE A 40 -13.14 -21.85 -7.19
N ALA A 41 -13.26 -23.01 -6.54
CA ALA A 41 -14.10 -24.10 -7.04
C ALA A 41 -15.57 -23.72 -6.89
N SER A 42 -16.33 -23.81 -7.98
CA SER A 42 -17.76 -23.54 -8.02
C SER A 42 -18.49 -24.75 -8.59
N THR A 43 -19.58 -25.14 -7.94
CA THR A 43 -20.55 -26.14 -8.46
C THR A 43 -21.84 -25.47 -8.90
N PHE A 44 -21.85 -24.14 -9.05
CA PHE A 44 -23.05 -23.41 -9.44
C PHE A 44 -23.38 -23.69 -10.91
N PRO A 45 -24.67 -23.86 -11.25
CA PRO A 45 -25.07 -23.94 -12.64
C PRO A 45 -24.64 -22.68 -13.41
N PRO A 46 -24.24 -22.80 -14.69
CA PRO A 46 -23.93 -21.65 -15.51
C PRO A 46 -25.14 -20.70 -15.57
N ASP A 47 -24.90 -19.39 -15.60
CA ASP A 47 -25.93 -18.35 -15.66
C ASP A 47 -26.85 -18.22 -14.44
N SER A 48 -26.66 -19.05 -13.42
CA SER A 48 -27.36 -18.90 -12.15
C SER A 48 -27.03 -17.56 -11.48
N PRO A 49 -27.91 -17.03 -10.61
CA PRO A 49 -27.61 -15.81 -9.86
C PRO A 49 -26.29 -15.89 -9.07
N GLN A 50 -25.94 -17.09 -8.62
CA GLN A 50 -24.71 -17.36 -7.86
C GLN A 50 -23.48 -17.33 -8.77
N ASP A 51 -23.55 -17.92 -9.97
CA ASP A 51 -22.48 -17.84 -10.99
C ASP A 51 -22.24 -16.39 -11.44
N LYS A 52 -23.33 -15.65 -11.70
CA LYS A 52 -23.26 -14.21 -12.03
C LYS A 52 -22.64 -13.38 -10.91
N GLY A 53 -23.00 -13.67 -9.67
CA GLY A 53 -22.40 -13.06 -8.48
C GLY A 53 -20.90 -13.36 -8.38
N LEU A 54 -20.50 -14.61 -8.60
CA LEU A 54 -19.09 -15.02 -8.57
C LEU A 54 -18.28 -14.31 -9.67
N ASN A 55 -18.82 -14.21 -10.88
CA ASN A 55 -18.18 -13.48 -11.98
C ASN A 55 -18.03 -11.99 -11.65
N LYS A 56 -19.04 -11.37 -11.04
CA LYS A 56 -18.95 -9.98 -10.60
C LYS A 56 -17.93 -9.79 -9.47
N PHE A 57 -17.82 -10.75 -8.56
CA PHE A 57 -16.80 -10.74 -7.51
C PHE A 57 -15.39 -10.76 -8.11
N LYS A 58 -15.11 -11.65 -9.08
CA LYS A 58 -13.82 -11.71 -9.77
C LYS A 58 -13.43 -10.38 -10.43
N GLU A 59 -14.40 -9.75 -11.11
CA GLU A 59 -14.22 -8.44 -11.74
C GLU A 59 -13.88 -7.35 -10.71
N LEU A 60 -14.64 -7.28 -9.61
CA LEU A 60 -14.44 -6.29 -8.56
C LEU A 60 -13.11 -6.48 -7.83
N VAL A 61 -12.71 -7.72 -7.56
CA VAL A 61 -11.42 -8.01 -6.93
C VAL A 61 -10.28 -7.56 -7.85
N THR A 62 -10.35 -7.86 -9.14
CA THR A 62 -9.33 -7.45 -10.11
C THR A 62 -9.21 -5.92 -10.17
N GLN A 63 -10.34 -5.22 -10.26
CA GLN A 63 -10.37 -3.75 -10.29
C GLN A 63 -9.83 -3.13 -8.99
N ARG A 64 -10.33 -3.57 -7.83
CA ARG A 64 -9.98 -2.98 -6.52
C ARG A 64 -8.57 -3.35 -6.06
N ALA A 65 -8.09 -4.54 -6.44
CA ALA A 65 -6.73 -4.95 -6.14
C ALA A 65 -5.69 -4.27 -7.05
N GLY A 66 -6.12 -3.54 -8.08
CA GLY A 66 -5.22 -2.95 -9.08
C GLY A 66 -4.42 -4.02 -9.83
N GLY A 67 -5.09 -5.13 -10.19
CA GLY A 67 -4.48 -6.27 -10.88
C GLY A 67 -3.54 -7.14 -10.03
N ARG A 68 -3.42 -6.87 -8.72
CA ARG A 68 -2.58 -7.67 -7.81
C ARG A 68 -3.20 -8.99 -7.40
N ILE A 69 -4.51 -9.14 -7.52
CA ILE A 69 -5.24 -10.36 -7.18
C ILE A 69 -6.08 -10.76 -8.39
N GLU A 70 -5.97 -12.02 -8.78
CA GLU A 70 -6.79 -12.68 -9.79
C GLU A 70 -7.51 -13.85 -9.12
N VAL A 71 -8.81 -13.99 -9.39
CA VAL A 71 -9.72 -14.93 -8.72
C VAL A 71 -10.43 -15.81 -9.74
#